data_AF-A0A1Q8B7X6-F1
#
_entry.id   AF-A0A1Q8B7X6-F1
#
_cell.length_a   1.000
_cell.length_b   1.000
_cell.length_c   1.000
_cell.angle_alpha   90.00
_cell.angle_beta   90.00
_cell.angle_gamma   90.00
#
_symmetry.space_group_name_H-M   'P 1'
#
loop_
_entity.id
_entity.type
_entity.pdbx_description
1 polymer ?
#
loop_
_entity_poly.entity_id
_entity_poly.type
_entity_poly.pdbx_seq_one_letter_code
_entity_poly.pdbx_strand_id
1 'polypeptide(L)'
;MSKVNLAIFFLICPLADIACAQGPAAGIVQKMEAACTRVCHGPSLIAQQRLDVAGWTREVNKMVGWGADIAGSDREELSRYLAEMFNNTRPRPSSAQAAPEGKAKNVFQTSCLGCHDVTPTARIKADRAGWMRVVERMVNWGAYIPPERKEDLIDYLVTNFTQ
;
A
#
# COMPACT_ATOMS: atom_id res chain seq x y z
N MET A 1 -66.11 -1.88 -42.42
CA MET A 1 -64.90 -1.13 -42.80
C MET A 1 -64.57 -0.14 -41.68
N SER A 2 -63.55 -0.41 -40.87
CA SER A 2 -62.72 0.65 -40.26
C SER A 2 -61.44 0.04 -39.68
N LYS A 3 -60.35 0.80 -39.81
CA LYS A 3 -58.94 0.38 -39.81
C LYS A 3 -58.41 0.11 -38.41
N VAL A 4 -57.59 -0.94 -38.26
CA VAL A 4 -56.80 -1.20 -37.04
C VAL A 4 -55.51 -0.37 -37.15
N ASN A 5 -55.27 0.54 -36.20
CA ASN A 5 -54.02 1.28 -36.10
C ASN A 5 -53.02 0.49 -35.27
N LEU A 6 -51.93 0.08 -35.92
CA LEU A 6 -50.75 -0.54 -35.34
C LEU A 6 -49.89 0.57 -34.71
N ALA A 7 -49.98 0.76 -33.40
CA ALA A 7 -49.04 1.61 -32.67
C ALA A 7 -47.95 0.72 -32.05
N ILE A 8 -46.76 0.83 -32.64
CA ILE A 8 -45.51 0.20 -32.26
C ILE A 8 -45.17 0.59 -30.81
N PHE A 9 -45.14 -0.39 -29.91
CA PHE A 9 -44.51 -0.24 -28.60
C PHE A 9 -43.01 -0.08 -28.80
N PHE A 10 -42.52 1.16 -28.84
CA PHE A 10 -41.12 1.44 -28.56
C PHE A 10 -40.88 1.15 -27.08
N LEU A 11 -40.40 -0.05 -26.79
CA LEU A 11 -39.83 -0.41 -25.50
C LEU A 11 -38.51 0.36 -25.37
N ILE A 12 -38.59 1.63 -24.99
CA ILE A 12 -37.44 2.42 -24.59
C ILE A 12 -37.00 1.84 -23.25
N CYS A 13 -36.04 0.92 -23.31
CA CYS A 13 -35.30 0.50 -22.12
C CYS A 13 -34.62 1.76 -21.57
N PRO A 14 -34.98 2.28 -20.38
CA PRO A 14 -34.22 3.38 -19.82
C PRO A 14 -32.86 2.80 -19.47
N LEU A 15 -31.83 3.25 -20.20
CA LEU A 15 -30.44 3.16 -19.78
C LEU A 15 -30.29 4.05 -18.53
N ALA A 16 -30.88 3.63 -17.41
CA ALA A 16 -30.64 4.23 -16.11
C ALA A 16 -29.30 3.66 -15.62
N ASP A 17 -28.27 4.48 -15.83
CA ASP A 17 -27.07 4.60 -14.99
C ASP A 17 -26.35 3.31 -14.61
N ILE A 18 -25.40 2.93 -15.48
CA ILE A 18 -24.14 2.34 -15.02
C ILE A 18 -23.34 3.47 -14.33
N ALA A 19 -23.86 4.00 -13.22
CA ALA A 19 -23.15 4.88 -12.30
C ALA A 19 -22.64 4.08 -11.08
N CYS A 20 -22.43 2.78 -11.23
CA CYS A 20 -21.77 1.97 -10.23
C CYS A 20 -20.26 2.24 -10.29
N ALA A 21 -19.80 3.26 -9.54
CA ALA A 21 -18.42 3.50 -9.06
C ALA A 21 -17.84 4.92 -9.30
N GLN A 22 -18.65 5.98 -9.42
CA GLN A 22 -18.14 7.36 -9.41
C GLN A 22 -18.13 7.99 -8.00
N GLY A 23 -17.79 7.21 -6.97
CA GLY A 23 -17.67 7.74 -5.61
C GLY A 23 -16.49 8.72 -5.49
N PRO A 24 -16.44 9.55 -4.42
CA PRO A 24 -15.28 10.43 -4.15
C PRO A 24 -13.94 9.69 -4.22
N ALA A 25 -13.91 8.44 -3.72
CA ALA A 25 -12.79 7.53 -3.82
C ALA A 25 -12.35 7.22 -5.27
N ALA A 26 -13.28 7.08 -6.21
CA ALA A 26 -12.94 6.84 -7.61
C ALA A 26 -12.36 8.09 -8.28
N GLY A 27 -12.88 9.27 -7.95
CA GLY A 27 -12.35 10.55 -8.42
C GLY A 27 -10.90 10.76 -7.96
N ILE A 28 -10.61 10.51 -6.68
CA ILE A 28 -9.25 10.69 -6.15
C ILE A 28 -8.26 9.64 -6.68
N VAL A 29 -8.69 8.39 -6.88
CA VAL A 29 -7.87 7.34 -7.51
C VAL A 29 -7.54 7.69 -8.95
N GLN A 30 -8.49 8.19 -9.73
CA GLN A 30 -8.24 8.59 -11.12
C GLN A 30 -7.21 9.72 -11.20
N LYS A 31 -7.29 10.70 -10.31
CA LYS A 31 -6.28 11.78 -10.20
C LYS A 31 -4.90 11.24 -9.82
N MET A 32 -4.84 10.33 -8.85
CA MET A 32 -3.59 9.66 -8.46
C MET A 32 -2.98 8.89 -9.64
N GLU A 33 -3.79 8.15 -10.39
CA GLU A 33 -3.29 7.38 -11.53
C GLU A 33 -2.71 8.28 -12.62
N ALA A 34 -3.39 9.39 -12.91
CA ALA A 34 -2.93 10.38 -13.88
C ALA A 34 -1.63 11.07 -13.44
N ALA A 35 -1.50 11.42 -12.16
CA ALA A 35 -0.38 12.21 -11.64
C ALA A 35 0.85 11.38 -11.24
N CYS A 36 0.65 10.18 -10.68
CA CYS A 36 1.72 9.37 -10.08
C CYS A 36 2.06 8.13 -10.91
N THR A 37 1.06 7.41 -11.42
CA THR A 37 1.31 6.04 -11.93
C THR A 37 1.49 5.93 -13.45
N ARG A 38 1.10 6.96 -14.20
CA ARG A 38 1.12 6.89 -15.67
C ARG A 38 2.43 7.35 -16.28
N VAL A 39 3.21 8.16 -15.56
CA VAL A 39 4.38 8.87 -16.10
C VAL A 39 5.70 8.25 -15.64
N CYS A 40 5.79 7.75 -14.39
CA CYS A 40 7.10 7.38 -13.81
C CYS A 40 7.16 6.00 -13.15
N HIS A 41 6.11 5.51 -12.48
CA HIS A 41 6.12 4.21 -11.81
C HIS A 41 4.76 3.52 -11.82
N GLY A 42 4.71 2.18 -11.72
CA GLY A 42 3.42 1.45 -11.63
C GLY A 42 2.73 1.58 -10.26
N PRO A 43 1.44 1.18 -10.16
CA PRO A 43 0.69 1.16 -8.89
C PRO A 43 1.21 0.12 -7.89
N SER A 44 2.09 -0.79 -8.33
CA SER A 44 2.73 -1.79 -7.46
C SER A 44 3.51 -1.16 -6.30
N LEU A 45 4.15 -0.01 -6.54
CA LEU A 45 4.89 0.73 -5.49
C LEU A 45 3.98 1.31 -4.41
N ILE A 46 2.69 1.51 -4.70
CA ILE A 46 1.69 1.93 -3.73
C ILE A 46 1.17 0.70 -2.99
N ALA A 47 0.77 -0.33 -3.74
CA ALA A 47 0.18 -1.56 -3.19
C ALA A 47 1.10 -2.30 -2.20
N GLN A 48 2.42 -2.14 -2.33
CA GLN A 48 3.37 -2.69 -1.38
C GLN A 48 3.28 -1.99 -0.01
N GLN A 49 3.10 -0.67 0.06
CA GLN A 49 3.27 0.09 1.30
C GLN A 49 2.22 -0.25 2.37
N ARG A 50 2.58 -0.13 3.64
CA ARG A 50 1.69 -0.20 4.79
C ARG A 50 1.97 1.00 5.69
N LEU A 51 1.20 2.07 5.51
CA LEU A 51 1.45 3.37 6.15
C LEU A 51 0.17 3.91 6.79
N ASP A 52 0.33 4.71 7.84
CA ASP A 52 -0.76 5.53 8.37
C ASP A 52 -0.95 6.80 7.51
N VAL A 53 -1.94 7.63 7.88
CA VAL A 53 -2.23 8.88 7.17
C VAL A 53 -1.00 9.80 7.13
N ALA A 54 -0.22 9.87 8.22
CA ALA A 54 0.97 10.71 8.27
C ALA A 54 2.07 10.19 7.32
N GLY A 55 2.27 8.88 7.25
CA GLY A 55 3.18 8.22 6.31
C GLY A 55 2.77 8.45 4.87
N TRP A 56 1.50 8.22 4.54
CA TRP A 56 0.97 8.49 3.19
C TRP A 56 1.07 9.96 2.80
N THR A 57 0.84 10.87 3.73
CA THR A 57 1.03 12.32 3.50
C THR A 57 2.47 12.64 3.13
N ARG A 58 3.47 12.03 3.78
CA ARG A 58 4.89 12.20 3.42
C ARG A 58 5.18 11.66 2.02
N GLU A 59 4.65 10.49 1.68
CA GLU A 59 4.84 9.88 0.36
C GLU A 59 4.20 10.70 -0.76
N VAL A 60 2.96 11.16 -0.58
CA VAL A 60 2.26 12.03 -1.54
C VAL A 60 3.00 13.35 -1.72
N ASN A 61 3.42 14.01 -0.63
CA ASN A 61 4.18 15.25 -0.71
C ASN A 61 5.54 15.07 -1.41
N LYS A 62 6.19 13.92 -1.23
CA LYS A 62 7.43 13.58 -1.94
C LYS A 62 7.19 13.47 -3.45
N MET A 63 6.10 12.82 -3.89
CA MET A 63 5.76 12.73 -5.31
C MET A 63 5.49 14.11 -5.90
N VAL A 64 4.78 14.98 -5.17
CA VAL A 64 4.57 16.38 -5.58
C VAL A 64 5.90 17.13 -5.68
N GLY A 65 6.79 16.96 -4.71
CA GLY A 65 8.13 17.54 -4.75
C GLY A 65 8.97 17.06 -5.94
N TRP A 66 8.67 15.87 -6.48
CA TRP A 66 9.26 15.32 -7.71
C TRP A 66 8.49 15.66 -8.99
N GLY A 67 7.44 16.48 -8.90
CA GLY A 67 6.70 17.01 -10.05
C GLY A 67 5.31 16.43 -10.29
N ALA A 68 4.76 15.61 -9.39
CA ALA A 68 3.38 15.16 -9.49
C ALA A 68 2.41 16.34 -9.30
N ASP A 69 1.52 16.56 -10.26
CA ASP A 69 0.53 17.64 -10.22
C ASP A 69 -0.73 17.19 -9.48
N ILE A 70 -0.75 17.41 -8.16
CA ILE A 70 -1.90 17.12 -7.29
C ILE A 70 -2.20 18.38 -6.45
N ALA A 71 -3.46 18.85 -6.48
CA ALA A 71 -3.91 20.00 -5.69
C ALA A 71 -3.84 19.72 -4.18
N GLY A 72 -3.62 20.75 -3.36
CA GLY A 72 -3.44 20.61 -1.91
C GLY A 72 -4.59 19.86 -1.20
N SER A 73 -5.84 20.19 -1.54
CA SER A 73 -7.03 19.52 -0.99
C SER A 73 -7.12 18.05 -1.40
N ASP A 74 -6.74 17.72 -2.64
CA ASP A 74 -6.72 16.36 -3.16
C ASP A 74 -5.64 15.52 -2.45
N ARG A 75 -4.50 16.10 -2.06
CA ARG A 75 -3.43 15.37 -1.34
C ARG A 75 -3.92 14.81 -0.01
N GLU A 76 -4.72 15.58 0.72
CA GLU A 76 -5.25 15.18 2.02
C GLU A 76 -6.26 14.04 1.89
N GLU A 77 -7.18 14.16 0.91
CA GLU A 77 -8.13 13.11 0.58
C GLU A 77 -7.44 11.83 0.10
N LEU A 78 -6.44 11.97 -0.78
CA LEU A 78 -5.66 10.84 -1.27
C LEU A 78 -4.91 10.13 -0.13
N SER A 79 -4.30 10.88 0.78
CA SER A 79 -3.56 10.29 1.91
C SER A 79 -4.48 9.50 2.84
N ARG A 80 -5.71 9.96 3.07
CA ARG A 80 -6.73 9.20 3.81
C ARG A 80 -7.17 7.95 3.06
N TYR A 81 -7.45 8.07 1.77
CA TYR A 81 -7.83 6.92 0.94
C TYR A 81 -6.75 5.83 0.97
N LEU A 82 -5.49 6.22 0.78
CA LEU A 82 -4.37 5.27 0.81
C LEU A 82 -4.18 4.64 2.19
N ALA A 83 -4.36 5.41 3.28
CA ALA A 83 -4.31 4.86 4.62
C ALA A 83 -5.44 3.86 4.89
N GLU A 84 -6.65 4.11 4.40
CA GLU A 84 -7.76 3.16 4.52
C GLU A 84 -7.45 1.84 3.78
N MET A 85 -7.00 1.95 2.53
CA MET A 85 -6.75 0.80 1.66
C MET A 85 -5.46 0.03 2.02
N PHE A 86 -4.44 0.73 2.50
CA PHE A 86 -3.07 0.24 2.71
C PHE A 86 -2.53 0.65 4.09
N ASN A 87 -3.34 0.48 5.14
CA ASN A 87 -3.00 0.84 6.52
C ASN A 87 -1.76 0.09 7.06
N ASN A 88 -1.13 0.67 8.07
CA ASN A 88 -0.07 0.07 8.88
C ASN A 88 -0.61 -0.80 10.03
N THR A 89 -1.80 -1.40 9.90
CA THR A 89 -2.34 -2.31 10.93
C THR A 89 -2.46 -3.76 10.43
N ARG A 90 -2.08 -4.02 9.16
CA ARG A 90 -2.15 -5.34 8.55
C ARG A 90 -0.83 -5.70 7.85
N PRO A 91 -0.31 -6.93 8.03
CA PRO A 91 0.87 -7.38 7.32
C PRO A 91 0.62 -7.47 5.81
N ARG A 92 1.70 -7.44 5.03
CA ARG A 92 1.67 -7.86 3.63
C ARG A 92 1.45 -9.38 3.56
N PRO A 93 0.83 -9.92 2.49
CA PRO A 93 0.89 -11.35 2.22
C PRO A 93 2.33 -11.87 2.36
N SER A 94 2.48 -12.96 3.12
CA SER A 94 3.79 -13.53 3.43
C SER A 94 4.50 -13.94 2.15
N SER A 95 5.78 -13.58 2.03
CA SER A 95 6.65 -14.25 1.08
C SER A 95 7.05 -15.61 1.66
N ALA A 96 6.84 -16.70 0.92
CA ALA A 96 7.30 -18.05 1.28
C ALA A 96 8.84 -18.22 1.20
N GLN A 97 9.59 -17.11 1.28
CA GLN A 97 11.04 -17.08 1.15
C GLN A 97 11.70 -17.70 2.38
N ALA A 98 12.79 -18.43 2.15
CA ALA A 98 13.54 -19.11 3.20
C ALA A 98 14.12 -18.10 4.21
N ALA A 99 14.02 -18.43 5.50
CA ALA A 99 14.53 -17.64 6.61
C ALA A 99 15.08 -18.57 7.71
N PRO A 100 16.08 -18.12 8.48
CA PRO A 100 16.60 -18.89 9.62
C PRO A 100 15.50 -19.31 10.61
N GLU A 101 15.68 -20.43 11.30
CA GLU A 101 14.72 -20.85 12.33
C GLU A 101 14.74 -19.93 13.55
N GLY A 102 13.61 -19.81 14.24
CA GLY A 102 13.51 -19.05 15.50
C GLY A 102 12.14 -18.47 15.79
N LYS A 103 11.96 -17.99 17.03
CA LYS A 103 10.67 -17.51 17.60
C LYS A 103 9.96 -16.47 16.73
N ALA A 104 10.73 -15.59 16.06
CA ALA A 104 10.18 -14.53 15.22
C ALA A 104 10.34 -14.77 13.70
N LYS A 105 10.65 -16.00 13.26
CA LYS A 105 10.78 -16.33 11.84
C LYS A 105 9.57 -15.92 11.02
N ASN A 106 8.36 -16.19 11.51
CA ASN A 106 7.13 -15.82 10.80
C ASN A 106 6.96 -14.30 10.68
N VAL A 107 7.33 -13.55 11.72
CA VAL A 107 7.31 -12.08 11.70
C VAL A 107 8.36 -11.57 10.72
N PHE A 108 9.56 -12.13 10.72
CA PHE A 108 10.60 -11.77 9.77
C PHE A 108 10.18 -12.01 8.31
N GLN A 109 9.59 -13.17 8.00
CA GLN A 109 9.12 -13.48 6.64
C GLN A 109 8.00 -12.54 6.17
N THR A 110 7.05 -12.22 7.06
CA THR A 110 5.91 -11.36 6.70
C THR A 110 6.25 -9.87 6.69
N SER A 111 7.17 -9.44 7.54
CA SER A 111 7.46 -8.02 7.77
C SER A 111 8.70 -7.53 7.01
N CYS A 112 9.74 -8.37 6.87
CA CYS A 112 11.00 -7.98 6.23
C CYS A 112 11.10 -8.48 4.79
N LEU A 113 10.60 -9.68 4.51
CA LEU A 113 10.75 -10.32 3.20
C LEU A 113 9.62 -10.02 2.21
N GLY A 114 8.62 -9.23 2.64
CA GLY A 114 7.52 -8.81 1.77
C GLY A 114 7.97 -7.89 0.63
N CYS A 115 9.01 -7.07 0.83
CA CYS A 115 9.49 -6.05 -0.13
C CYS A 115 10.71 -6.46 -0.93
N HIS A 116 11.65 -7.12 -0.26
CA HIS A 116 12.97 -7.48 -0.78
C HIS A 116 13.37 -8.81 -0.15
N ASP A 117 14.27 -9.53 -0.79
CA ASP A 117 14.77 -10.79 -0.22
C ASP A 117 15.68 -10.55 1.02
N VAL A 118 16.23 -11.64 1.55
CA VAL A 118 17.08 -11.62 2.76
C VAL A 118 18.47 -11.03 2.52
N THR A 119 18.90 -10.87 1.27
CA THR A 119 20.28 -10.50 0.91
C THR A 119 20.73 -9.17 1.53
N PRO A 120 19.94 -8.08 1.51
CA PRO A 120 20.33 -6.84 2.17
C PRO A 120 20.48 -7.01 3.68
N THR A 121 19.56 -7.75 4.32
CA THR A 121 19.59 -8.03 5.76
C THR A 121 20.82 -8.83 6.16
N ALA A 122 21.18 -9.84 5.37
CA ALA A 122 22.33 -10.70 5.63
C ALA A 122 23.69 -9.97 5.56
N ARG A 123 23.73 -8.75 5.00
CA ARG A 123 24.93 -7.92 4.92
C ARG A 123 25.05 -6.93 6.09
N ILE A 124 24.01 -6.77 6.90
CA ILE A 124 24.00 -5.81 8.00
C ILE A 124 24.65 -6.47 9.22
N LYS A 125 25.74 -5.86 9.71
CA LYS A 125 26.33 -6.19 11.00
C LYS A 125 25.95 -5.10 12.00
N ALA A 126 25.07 -5.45 12.93
CA ALA A 126 24.53 -4.50 13.90
C ALA A 126 24.32 -5.17 15.25
N ASP A 127 24.54 -4.40 16.32
CA ASP A 127 24.09 -4.75 17.66
C ASP A 127 22.58 -4.54 17.80
N ARG A 128 22.03 -4.82 18.99
CA ARG A 128 20.60 -4.65 19.27
C ARG A 128 20.09 -3.26 18.92
N ALA A 129 20.82 -2.22 19.33
CA ALA A 129 20.44 -0.83 19.06
C ALA A 129 20.49 -0.50 17.55
N GLY A 130 21.45 -1.05 16.82
CA GLY A 130 21.54 -0.96 15.37
C GLY A 130 20.36 -1.64 14.67
N TRP A 131 19.99 -2.85 15.08
CA TRP A 131 18.82 -3.54 14.55
C TRP A 131 17.51 -2.82 14.85
N MET A 132 17.36 -2.22 16.03
CA MET A 132 16.23 -1.34 16.33
C MET A 132 16.12 -0.19 15.31
N ARG A 133 17.23 0.48 14.99
CA ARG A 133 17.24 1.57 13.99
C ARG A 133 16.90 1.07 12.58
N VAL A 134 17.36 -0.13 12.20
CA VAL A 134 17.02 -0.74 10.91
C VAL A 134 15.53 -1.02 10.84
N VAL A 135 14.97 -1.63 11.89
CA VAL A 135 13.54 -1.93 12.01
C VAL A 135 12.70 -0.66 11.89
N GLU A 136 13.02 0.39 12.64
CA GLU A 136 12.28 1.66 12.57
C GLU A 136 12.34 2.31 11.18
N ARG A 137 13.51 2.22 10.53
CA ARG A 137 13.66 2.71 9.15
C ARG A 137 12.76 1.95 8.19
N MET A 138 12.67 0.63 8.31
CA MET A 138 11.77 -0.17 7.46
C MET A 138 10.29 0.16 7.73
N VAL A 139 9.90 0.35 8.99
CA VAL A 139 8.54 0.79 9.34
C VAL A 139 8.22 2.16 8.72
N ASN A 140 9.16 3.10 8.80
CA ASN A 140 8.99 4.40 8.15
C ASN A 140 8.94 4.31 6.61
N TRP A 141 9.51 3.25 6.03
CA TRP A 141 9.40 2.91 4.60
C TRP A 141 8.23 1.97 4.29
N GLY A 142 7.28 1.81 5.21
CA GLY A 142 6.04 1.10 4.97
C GLY A 142 6.05 -0.40 5.25
N ALA A 143 7.04 -0.92 5.99
CA ALA A 143 6.95 -2.25 6.58
C ALA A 143 5.97 -2.24 7.77
N TYR A 144 5.12 -3.26 7.84
CA TYR A 144 4.29 -3.48 9.02
C TYR A 144 5.00 -4.45 9.97
N ILE A 145 5.08 -4.10 11.25
CA ILE A 145 5.55 -4.99 12.32
C ILE A 145 4.51 -4.93 13.44
N PRO A 146 3.96 -6.08 13.88
CA PRO A 146 3.05 -6.10 15.03
C PRO A 146 3.77 -5.53 16.28
N PRO A 147 3.21 -4.51 16.95
CA PRO A 147 3.90 -3.83 18.07
C PRO A 147 4.35 -4.79 19.17
N GLU A 148 3.52 -5.77 19.50
CA GLU A 148 3.76 -6.79 20.52
C GLU A 148 4.85 -7.81 20.12
N ARG A 149 5.22 -7.86 18.84
CA ARG A 149 6.24 -8.77 18.31
C ARG A 149 7.55 -8.08 17.95
N LYS A 150 7.64 -6.76 18.14
CA LYS A 150 8.81 -5.97 17.73
C LYS A 150 10.08 -6.40 18.46
N GLU A 151 10.02 -6.58 19.78
CA GLU A 151 11.18 -7.00 20.57
C GLU A 151 11.62 -8.42 20.21
N ASP A 152 10.68 -9.36 20.02
CA ASP A 152 10.97 -10.71 19.53
C ASP A 152 11.70 -10.70 18.17
N LEU A 153 11.29 -9.81 17.26
CA LEU A 153 11.93 -9.65 15.96
C LEU A 153 13.35 -9.09 16.09
N ILE A 154 13.56 -8.09 16.97
CA ILE A 154 14.89 -7.53 17.23
C ILE A 154 15.82 -8.61 17.77
N ASP A 155 15.39 -9.38 18.77
CA ASP A 155 16.19 -10.44 19.35
C ASP A 155 16.50 -11.53 18.31
N TYR A 156 15.54 -11.89 17.47
CA TYR A 156 15.75 -12.81 16.34
C TYR A 156 16.79 -12.30 15.34
N LEU A 157 16.76 -11.00 15.01
CA LEU A 157 17.74 -10.40 14.10
C LEU A 157 19.15 -10.43 14.70
N VAL A 158 19.27 -10.13 15.99
CA VAL A 158 20.53 -10.21 16.73
C VAL A 158 21.06 -11.65 16.75
N THR A 159 20.21 -12.65 17.00
CA THR A 159 20.63 -14.05 17.01
C THR A 159 21.10 -14.54 15.64
N ASN A 160 20.43 -14.13 14.55
CA ASN A 160 20.64 -14.76 13.24
C ASN A 160 21.56 -13.99 12.29
N PHE A 161 21.77 -12.68 12.49
CA PHE A 161 22.44 -11.82 11.49
C PHE A 161 23.59 -10.97 12.04
N THR A 162 24.05 -11.21 13.27
CA THR A 162 25.14 -10.40 13.88
C THR A 162 26.56 -10.89 13.55
N GLN A 163 26.70 -11.88 12.66
CA GLN A 163 27.97 -12.54 12.34
C GLN A 163 28.71 -11.86 11.16
#